data_AF-R7SW18-F1
#
_entry.id   AF-R7SW18-F1
#
_cell.length_a   1.000
_cell.length_b   1.000
_cell.length_c   1.000
_cell.angle_alpha   90.00
_cell.angle_beta   90.00
_cell.angle_gamma   90.00
#
_symmetry.space_group_name_H-M   'P 1'
#
loop_
_entity.id
_entity.type
_entity.pdbx_description
1 polymer ?
#
loop_
_entity_poly.entity_id
_entity_poly.type
_entity_poly.pdbx_seq_one_letter_code
_entity_poly.pdbx_strand_id
1 'polypeptide(L)'
;MSSRVTRKRARTEEEPAEQQMHGVNMDVDSLNPSDPGPTMSALKRDGESWFDDGTVILLAADVEFRVYNGILSGHSPVFQDISVQDHPLRAVCIDETQNITCSVVEFSDSPEDLRHVLRAYMPREDASLSGKGPPSFAQLSASVRLGKKSEIPQLYEQSLAVLKQYFTDDFWTWRSQRIWVPERFYTVEAIGVVNLARLTGEMSILPTALVSCLVLGSDIVDGFEREDGFKENLTLEDLGLCIRAQAEIGKASVGSVFRRFKPTVSAGCKTAESCGAAFRKVLYGLEQRMEILISGNPLAEYTAYLGGENIGLCAYCLEMLEDRDDKGRTDMWKRFPDLLGIEVPGWEEAATVQPEDRETLHPERYRCLLGYSLTTPSAEARKQVSIDNASMR
;
A
#
# COMPACT_ATOMS: atom_id res chain seq x y z
N MET A 1 1.09 53.93 60.91
CA MET A 1 0.27 52.81 61.39
C MET A 1 0.93 51.54 60.83
N SER A 2 1.44 50.57 61.59
CA SER A 2 0.82 49.78 62.68
C SER A 2 -0.32 48.88 62.13
N SER A 3 -0.30 47.54 62.25
CA SER A 3 0.71 46.63 62.84
C SER A 3 0.64 45.18 62.30
N ARG A 4 1.61 44.34 62.72
CA ARG A 4 1.75 42.89 62.44
C ARG A 4 0.56 42.05 62.95
N VAL A 5 0.42 40.80 62.45
CA VAL A 5 0.61 39.54 63.24
C VAL A 5 0.42 38.29 62.34
N THR A 6 1.02 37.15 62.74
CA THR A 6 1.00 35.86 62.05
C THR A 6 0.46 34.72 62.93
N ARG A 7 -0.04 33.63 62.34
CA ARG A 7 -0.16 32.30 62.98
C ARG A 7 -0.08 31.17 61.94
N LYS A 8 -0.10 29.93 62.43
CA LYS A 8 0.99 28.97 62.12
C LYS A 8 0.63 27.52 62.49
N ARG A 9 0.60 26.61 61.50
CA ARG A 9 0.64 25.13 61.56
C ARG A 9 -0.21 24.37 62.62
N ALA A 10 -0.89 23.33 62.15
CA ALA A 10 -0.87 22.00 62.77
C ALA A 10 -1.05 20.90 61.69
N ARG A 11 -0.57 19.69 61.98
CA ARG A 11 -0.77 18.42 61.24
C ARG A 11 -0.83 17.32 62.31
N THR A 12 -1.73 16.36 62.15
CA THR A 12 -1.78 15.14 62.97
C THR A 12 -2.22 13.98 62.06
N GLU A 13 -1.59 12.82 62.20
CA GLU A 13 -2.08 11.54 61.68
C GLU A 13 -2.93 10.82 62.73
N GLU A 14 -3.77 9.87 62.33
CA GLU A 14 -3.89 8.53 62.94
C GLU A 14 -4.83 7.62 62.12
N GLU A 15 -4.85 6.32 62.46
CA GLU A 15 -5.35 5.20 61.64
C GLU A 15 -6.73 4.62 62.10
N PRO A 16 -7.34 3.64 61.39
CA PRO A 16 -8.79 3.36 61.49
C PRO A 16 -9.21 2.25 62.49
N ALA A 17 -10.53 2.18 62.74
CA ALA A 17 -11.22 1.08 63.43
C ALA A 17 -12.60 0.83 62.73
N GLU A 18 -12.99 -0.41 62.40
CA GLU A 18 -13.92 -1.31 63.16
C GLU A 18 -15.38 -0.81 63.24
N GLN A 19 -16.48 -1.59 63.24
CA GLN A 19 -16.85 -3.03 63.10
C GLN A 19 -18.41 -3.06 62.87
N GLN A 20 -19.18 -4.11 62.51
CA GLN A 20 -18.97 -5.54 62.22
C GLN A 20 -20.12 -6.12 61.31
N MET A 21 -19.78 -6.93 60.30
CA MET A 21 -20.35 -8.27 59.96
C MET A 21 -21.87 -8.59 59.95
N HIS A 22 -22.32 -9.18 58.82
CA HIS A 22 -23.37 -10.21 58.72
C HIS A 22 -22.95 -11.22 57.65
N GLY A 23 -23.21 -12.52 57.85
CA GLY A 23 -22.81 -13.57 56.91
C GLY A 23 -23.66 -14.83 57.01
N VAL A 24 -23.62 -15.67 55.98
CA VAL A 24 -24.29 -16.98 55.92
C VAL A 24 -23.35 -18.00 55.27
N ASN A 25 -23.04 -19.04 56.04
CA ASN A 25 -22.61 -20.41 55.73
C ASN A 25 -21.66 -20.72 54.55
N MET A 26 -20.65 -21.52 54.88
CA MET A 26 -20.04 -22.47 53.94
C MET A 26 -20.92 -23.73 53.86
N ASP A 27 -20.97 -24.36 52.69
CA ASP A 27 -21.24 -25.79 52.54
C ASP A 27 -20.10 -26.42 51.72
N VAL A 28 -19.85 -27.70 51.91
CA VAL A 28 -18.72 -28.47 51.33
C VAL A 28 -19.28 -29.67 50.56
N ASP A 29 -18.46 -30.25 49.68
CA ASP A 29 -18.72 -31.42 48.83
C ASP A 29 -19.74 -31.27 47.70
N SER A 30 -19.21 -31.05 46.49
CA SER A 30 -19.62 -31.80 45.29
C SER A 30 -18.54 -31.75 44.22
N LEU A 31 -17.78 -32.84 44.08
CA LEU A 31 -16.91 -33.07 42.92
C LEU A 31 -17.77 -33.34 41.68
N ASN A 32 -17.63 -32.54 40.62
CA ASN A 32 -18.26 -32.85 39.33
C ASN A 32 -17.31 -32.47 38.16
N PRO A 33 -16.68 -33.45 37.48
CA PRO A 33 -15.70 -33.19 36.44
C PRO A 33 -16.38 -33.00 35.07
N SER A 34 -16.67 -31.76 34.69
CA SER A 34 -17.21 -31.41 33.36
C SER A 34 -16.85 -29.97 32.96
N ASP A 35 -15.56 -29.65 32.97
CA ASP A 35 -15.05 -28.48 32.26
C ASP A 35 -14.73 -28.92 30.81
N PRO A 36 -15.46 -28.43 29.79
CA PRO A 36 -15.17 -28.77 28.41
C PRO A 36 -13.89 -28.05 27.99
N GLY A 37 -12.79 -28.81 27.87
CA GLY A 37 -11.52 -28.30 27.35
C GLY A 37 -11.68 -27.59 26.00
N PRO A 38 -10.72 -26.71 25.63
CA PRO A 38 -10.87 -25.76 24.54
C PRO A 38 -11.35 -26.46 23.26
N THR A 39 -12.47 -25.99 22.72
CA THR A 39 -13.13 -26.57 21.56
C THR A 39 -12.16 -26.57 20.39
N MET A 40 -11.61 -27.74 20.05
CA MET A 40 -10.82 -27.89 18.83
C MET A 40 -11.71 -27.53 17.65
N SER A 41 -11.41 -26.41 16.98
CA SER A 41 -12.00 -26.07 15.70
C SER A 41 -11.75 -27.23 14.74
N ALA A 42 -12.80 -27.68 14.06
CA ALA A 42 -12.71 -28.82 13.15
C ALA A 42 -11.86 -28.41 11.95
N LEU A 43 -10.63 -28.93 11.87
CA LEU A 43 -9.66 -28.58 10.85
C LEU A 43 -10.24 -28.78 9.44
N LYS A 44 -10.25 -27.69 8.67
CA LYS A 44 -10.86 -27.59 7.35
C LYS A 44 -9.81 -27.83 6.29
N ARG A 45 -10.02 -28.80 5.41
CA ARG A 45 -9.16 -29.00 4.23
C ARG A 45 -9.41 -27.89 3.20
N ASP A 46 -8.34 -27.40 2.58
CA ASP A 46 -8.48 -26.48 1.46
C ASP A 46 -9.07 -27.16 0.22
N GLY A 47 -9.86 -26.42 -0.56
CA GLY A 47 -10.52 -26.94 -1.77
C GLY A 47 -9.70 -26.82 -3.06
N GLU A 48 -8.68 -25.96 -3.09
CA GLU A 48 -7.82 -25.77 -4.26
C GLU A 48 -6.50 -26.54 -4.11
N SER A 49 -5.91 -26.49 -2.91
CA SER A 49 -4.55 -26.93 -2.57
C SER A 49 -4.54 -28.17 -1.66
N TRP A 50 -5.38 -29.14 -1.99
CA TRP A 50 -5.37 -30.47 -1.38
C TRP A 50 -5.12 -31.53 -2.46
N PHE A 51 -3.90 -32.03 -2.51
CA PHE A 51 -3.45 -33.07 -3.44
C PHE A 51 -3.45 -34.43 -2.74
N ASP A 52 -4.11 -35.44 -3.33
CA ASP A 52 -4.32 -36.75 -2.69
C ASP A 52 -3.04 -37.61 -2.60
N ASP A 53 -2.03 -37.30 -3.41
CA ASP A 53 -0.66 -37.82 -3.35
C ASP A 53 0.35 -36.82 -2.73
N GLY A 54 -0.12 -35.67 -2.22
CA GLY A 54 0.70 -34.65 -1.57
C GLY A 54 1.48 -35.19 -0.36
N THR A 55 2.71 -34.70 -0.17
CA THR A 55 3.71 -35.27 0.74
C THR A 55 3.89 -34.50 2.06
N VAL A 56 3.40 -33.27 2.15
CA VAL A 56 3.39 -32.44 3.37
C VAL A 56 2.02 -31.83 3.58
N ILE A 57 1.63 -31.64 4.83
CA ILE A 57 0.46 -30.85 5.24
C ILE A 57 0.95 -29.57 5.88
N LEU A 58 0.61 -28.42 5.30
CA LEU A 58 0.80 -27.12 5.91
C LEU A 58 -0.51 -26.75 6.63
N LEU A 59 -0.42 -26.41 7.91
CA LEU A 59 -1.53 -25.96 8.74
C LEU A 59 -1.40 -24.45 8.95
N ALA A 60 -2.41 -23.67 8.54
CA ALA A 60 -2.49 -22.24 8.85
C ALA A 60 -3.84 -21.97 9.52
N ALA A 61 -3.82 -21.46 10.76
CA ALA A 61 -5.00 -21.33 11.61
C ALA A 61 -5.82 -22.66 11.70
N ASP A 62 -7.05 -22.70 11.18
CA ASP A 62 -7.91 -23.89 11.11
C ASP A 62 -7.88 -24.60 9.74
N VAL A 63 -7.03 -24.17 8.80
CA VAL A 63 -7.02 -24.64 7.41
C VAL A 63 -5.80 -25.50 7.08
N GLU A 64 -6.04 -26.67 6.48
CA GLU A 64 -5.02 -27.63 6.06
C GLU A 64 -4.82 -27.67 4.53
N PHE A 65 -3.58 -27.46 4.11
CA PHE A 65 -3.12 -27.48 2.72
C PHE A 65 -2.23 -28.71 2.53
N ARG A 66 -2.64 -29.69 1.72
CA ARG A 66 -1.84 -30.91 1.49
C ARG A 66 -1.17 -30.83 0.12
N VAL A 67 0.16 -30.70 0.11
CA VAL A 67 0.94 -30.24 -1.05
C VAL A 67 2.26 -31.00 -1.21
N TYR A 68 3.00 -30.77 -2.29
CA TYR A 68 4.27 -31.45 -2.57
C TYR A 68 5.47 -30.67 -2.02
N ASN A 69 6.12 -31.18 -0.97
CA ASN A 69 7.24 -30.44 -0.38
C ASN A 69 8.39 -30.22 -1.38
N GLY A 70 8.70 -31.20 -2.23
CA GLY A 70 9.80 -31.13 -3.20
C GLY A 70 9.72 -29.99 -4.23
N ILE A 71 8.53 -29.41 -4.45
CA ILE A 71 8.39 -28.18 -5.26
C ILE A 71 8.81 -26.97 -4.41
N LEU A 72 8.27 -26.86 -3.19
CA LEU A 72 8.52 -25.74 -2.27
C LEU A 72 9.99 -25.69 -1.82
N SER A 73 10.59 -26.85 -1.52
CA SER A 73 12.02 -27.01 -1.22
C SER A 73 12.93 -26.53 -2.36
N GLY A 74 12.43 -26.48 -3.60
CA GLY A 74 13.17 -25.91 -4.74
C GLY A 74 13.27 -24.38 -4.72
N HIS A 75 12.49 -23.70 -3.88
CA HIS A 75 12.32 -22.24 -3.90
C HIS A 75 12.61 -21.52 -2.57
N SER A 76 12.67 -22.23 -1.44
CA SER A 76 13.05 -21.62 -0.15
C SER A 76 13.77 -22.60 0.79
N PRO A 77 14.77 -22.15 1.58
CA PRO A 77 15.43 -22.97 2.60
C PRO A 77 14.46 -23.46 3.68
N VAL A 78 13.46 -22.66 4.06
CA VAL A 78 12.47 -23.02 5.09
C VAL A 78 11.70 -24.27 4.69
N PHE A 79 11.37 -24.44 3.40
CA PHE A 79 10.73 -25.67 2.91
C PHE A 79 11.73 -26.81 2.63
N GLN A 80 13.04 -26.57 2.59
CA GLN A 80 14.05 -27.63 2.61
C GLN A 80 14.14 -28.24 4.01
N ASP A 81 14.22 -27.40 5.04
CA ASP A 81 14.31 -27.79 6.45
C ASP A 81 13.14 -28.65 6.94
N ILE A 82 11.94 -28.52 6.35
CA ILE A 82 10.79 -29.43 6.59
C ILE A 82 11.16 -30.90 6.37
N SER A 83 12.09 -31.20 5.44
CA SER A 83 12.56 -32.57 5.16
C SER A 83 13.68 -33.04 6.08
N VAL A 84 14.18 -32.17 6.96
CA VAL A 84 15.39 -32.37 7.79
C VAL A 84 15.06 -32.35 9.29
N GLN A 85 14.06 -31.56 9.70
CA GLN A 85 13.62 -31.42 11.08
C GLN A 85 12.48 -32.40 11.43
N ASP A 86 12.46 -32.88 12.69
CA ASP A 86 11.42 -33.77 13.20
C ASP A 86 10.06 -33.05 13.32
N HIS A 87 9.19 -33.30 12.34
CA HIS A 87 7.81 -32.78 12.30
C HIS A 87 6.79 -33.83 12.73
N PRO A 88 5.64 -33.45 13.34
CA PRO A 88 4.56 -34.37 13.64
C PRO A 88 4.06 -35.10 12.38
N LEU A 89 4.13 -36.42 12.39
CA LEU A 89 3.74 -37.25 11.24
C LEU A 89 2.26 -37.65 11.32
N ARG A 90 1.54 -37.52 10.20
CA ARG A 90 0.14 -37.94 10.06
C ARG A 90 -0.03 -38.91 8.89
N ALA A 91 -0.59 -40.07 9.16
CA ALA A 91 -1.06 -40.98 8.12
C ALA A 91 -2.35 -40.45 7.48
N VAL A 92 -2.39 -40.38 6.15
CA VAL A 92 -3.56 -39.96 5.35
C VAL A 92 -3.78 -40.98 4.25
N CYS A 93 -5.02 -41.46 4.12
CA CYS A 93 -5.42 -42.38 3.06
C CYS A 93 -5.36 -41.69 1.70
N ILE A 94 -4.78 -42.34 0.69
CA ILE A 94 -4.96 -42.00 -0.74
C ILE A 94 -6.25 -42.66 -1.25
N ASP A 95 -6.39 -43.94 -0.93
CA ASP A 95 -7.46 -44.83 -1.38
C ASP A 95 -7.85 -45.80 -0.24
N GLU A 96 -8.71 -46.78 -0.51
CA GLU A 96 -9.18 -47.77 0.49
C GLU A 96 -8.06 -48.71 1.01
N THR A 97 -6.86 -48.66 0.45
CA THR A 97 -5.76 -49.62 0.65
C THR A 97 -4.40 -48.99 0.98
N GLN A 98 -4.18 -47.71 0.67
CA GLN A 98 -2.88 -47.04 0.79
C GLN A 98 -2.93 -45.77 1.66
N ASN A 99 -1.97 -45.66 2.58
CA ASN A 99 -1.74 -44.48 3.41
C ASN A 99 -0.39 -43.84 3.08
N ILE A 100 -0.34 -42.53 2.88
CA ILE A 100 0.89 -41.74 2.90
C ILE A 100 1.08 -41.16 4.30
N THR A 101 2.30 -41.21 4.82
CA THR A 101 2.70 -40.47 6.01
C THR A 101 3.19 -39.09 5.59
N CYS A 102 2.43 -38.05 5.91
CA CYS A 102 2.81 -36.65 5.65
C CYS A 102 3.39 -36.02 6.92
N SER A 103 4.43 -35.19 6.79
CA SER A 103 4.79 -34.22 7.84
C SER A 103 3.71 -33.15 7.96
N VAL A 104 3.35 -32.76 9.19
CA VAL A 104 2.47 -31.61 9.48
C VAL A 104 3.32 -30.45 9.96
N VAL A 105 3.17 -29.28 9.33
CA VAL A 105 3.97 -28.08 9.61
C VAL A 105 3.03 -26.90 9.86
N GLU A 106 3.17 -26.23 11.00
CA GLU A 106 2.30 -25.12 11.39
C GLU A 106 2.88 -23.76 10.95
N PHE A 107 2.05 -22.95 10.29
CA PHE A 107 2.38 -21.62 9.80
C PHE A 107 1.54 -20.57 10.54
N SER A 108 2.21 -19.51 11.02
CA SER A 108 1.61 -18.37 11.70
C SER A 108 1.18 -17.25 10.74
N ASP A 109 0.97 -17.58 9.47
CA ASP A 109 0.50 -16.69 8.40
C ASP A 109 -0.97 -16.98 8.10
N SER A 110 -1.66 -16.12 7.35
CA SER A 110 -3.07 -16.36 7.07
C SER A 110 -3.26 -17.46 6.01
N PRO A 111 -4.38 -18.22 6.07
CA PRO A 111 -4.73 -19.21 5.05
C PRO A 111 -4.78 -18.60 3.64
N GLU A 112 -5.22 -17.35 3.51
CA GLU A 112 -5.32 -16.67 2.22
C GLU A 112 -3.93 -16.32 1.65
N ASP A 113 -3.02 -15.79 2.49
CA ASP A 113 -1.64 -15.52 2.05
C ASP A 113 -0.96 -16.82 1.57
N LEU A 114 -1.11 -17.91 2.34
CA LEU A 114 -0.54 -19.21 1.98
C LEU A 114 -1.18 -19.77 0.68
N ARG A 115 -2.50 -19.62 0.49
CA ARG A 115 -3.20 -20.04 -0.74
C ARG A 115 -2.69 -19.29 -1.97
N HIS A 116 -2.46 -17.98 -1.90
CA HIS A 116 -1.90 -17.22 -3.02
C HIS A 116 -0.50 -17.69 -3.42
N VAL A 117 0.36 -17.99 -2.44
CA VAL A 117 1.72 -18.48 -2.69
C VAL A 117 1.71 -19.91 -3.22
N LEU A 118 0.88 -20.79 -2.68
CA LEU A 118 0.69 -22.15 -3.21
C LEU A 118 0.15 -22.13 -4.64
N ARG A 119 -0.81 -21.24 -4.95
CA ARG A 119 -1.36 -21.05 -6.31
C ARG A 119 -0.31 -20.55 -7.32
N ALA A 120 0.75 -19.88 -6.87
CA ALA A 120 1.88 -19.47 -7.71
C ALA A 120 2.83 -20.62 -8.06
N TYR A 121 3.03 -21.59 -7.15
CA TYR A 121 3.94 -22.73 -7.34
C TYR A 121 3.25 -24.00 -7.85
N MET A 122 1.96 -24.17 -7.57
CA MET A 122 1.16 -25.35 -7.94
C MET A 122 -0.15 -24.93 -8.63
N PRO A 123 -0.10 -24.16 -9.74
CA PRO A 123 -1.30 -23.73 -10.45
C PRO A 123 -2.05 -24.92 -11.04
N ARG A 124 -3.35 -25.02 -10.76
CA ARG A 124 -4.24 -25.99 -11.39
C ARG A 124 -4.61 -25.56 -12.81
N GLU A 125 -4.87 -26.53 -13.68
CA GLU A 125 -5.17 -26.29 -15.10
C GLU A 125 -6.46 -25.45 -15.32
N ASP A 126 -7.42 -25.55 -14.41
CA ASP A 126 -8.67 -24.77 -14.40
C ASP A 126 -8.45 -23.28 -14.07
N ALA A 127 -7.49 -22.95 -13.20
CA ALA A 127 -7.10 -21.57 -12.88
C ALA A 127 -6.38 -20.84 -14.04
N SER A 128 -5.83 -21.60 -15.01
CA SER A 128 -4.99 -21.10 -16.12
C SER A 128 -5.66 -20.04 -17.01
N LEU A 129 -7.00 -20.07 -17.11
CA LEU A 129 -7.75 -19.13 -17.96
C LEU A 129 -7.77 -17.68 -17.43
N SER A 130 -7.49 -17.47 -16.14
CA SER A 130 -7.46 -16.13 -15.51
C SER A 130 -6.04 -15.59 -15.29
N GLY A 131 -5.01 -16.42 -15.44
CA GLY A 131 -3.62 -16.11 -15.03
C GLY A 131 -2.81 -15.18 -15.96
N LYS A 132 -3.45 -14.45 -16.88
CA LYS A 132 -2.77 -13.59 -17.88
C LYS A 132 -2.90 -12.09 -17.66
N GLY A 133 -3.69 -11.66 -16.66
CA GLY A 133 -3.73 -10.26 -16.23
C GLY A 133 -2.58 -9.92 -15.27
N PRO A 134 -2.43 -8.63 -14.89
CA PRO A 134 -1.56 -8.27 -13.76
C PRO A 134 -2.03 -8.96 -12.46
N PRO A 135 -1.15 -9.12 -11.45
CA PRO A 135 -1.54 -9.65 -10.15
C PRO A 135 -2.44 -8.65 -9.38
N SER A 136 -3.30 -9.15 -8.51
CA SER A 136 -4.05 -8.31 -7.54
C SER A 136 -3.16 -7.88 -6.37
N PHE A 137 -3.64 -6.93 -5.56
CA PHE A 137 -2.95 -6.56 -4.32
C PHE A 137 -2.80 -7.75 -3.37
N ALA A 138 -3.84 -8.57 -3.18
CA ALA A 138 -3.78 -9.75 -2.31
C ALA A 138 -2.65 -10.71 -2.73
N GLN A 139 -2.50 -10.99 -4.03
CA GLN A 139 -1.43 -11.83 -4.57
C GLN A 139 -0.03 -11.25 -4.27
N LEU A 140 0.17 -9.95 -4.49
CA LEU A 140 1.45 -9.29 -4.24
C LEU A 140 1.75 -9.14 -2.73
N SER A 141 0.74 -8.85 -1.91
CA SER A 141 0.86 -8.73 -0.46
C SER A 141 1.26 -10.05 0.17
N ALA A 142 0.57 -11.14 -0.18
CA ALA A 142 0.91 -12.49 0.24
C ALA A 142 2.35 -12.85 -0.13
N SER A 143 2.71 -12.61 -1.40
CA SER A 143 4.02 -12.92 -1.97
C SER A 143 5.16 -12.11 -1.33
N VAL A 144 4.93 -10.86 -0.94
CA VAL A 144 5.91 -10.03 -0.21
C VAL A 144 6.00 -10.43 1.26
N ARG A 145 4.87 -10.70 1.94
CA ARG A 145 4.82 -11.11 3.37
C ARG A 145 5.51 -12.45 3.58
N LEU A 146 5.04 -13.50 2.88
CA LEU A 146 5.63 -14.84 2.95
C LEU A 146 7.00 -14.90 2.28
N GLY A 147 7.23 -14.17 1.18
CA GLY A 147 8.54 -14.12 0.54
C GLY A 147 9.65 -13.59 1.44
N LYS A 148 9.36 -12.57 2.27
CA LYS A 148 10.30 -12.06 3.29
C LYS A 148 10.38 -12.96 4.53
N LYS A 149 9.27 -13.55 4.99
CA LYS A 149 9.21 -14.34 6.24
C LYS A 149 9.73 -15.77 6.08
N SER A 150 9.35 -16.45 5.01
CA SER A 150 9.68 -17.86 4.71
C SER A 150 10.90 -17.98 3.79
N GLU A 151 11.72 -16.92 3.69
CA GLU A 151 12.92 -16.82 2.84
C GLU A 151 12.73 -17.36 1.42
N ILE A 152 11.81 -16.75 0.66
CA ILE A 152 11.52 -17.09 -0.75
C ILE A 152 11.95 -15.90 -1.65
N PRO A 153 13.26 -15.71 -1.93
CA PRO A 153 13.77 -14.43 -2.43
C PRO A 153 13.21 -14.07 -3.81
N GLN A 154 13.04 -15.04 -4.70
CA GLN A 154 12.57 -14.80 -6.06
C GLN A 154 11.12 -14.30 -6.06
N LEU A 155 10.27 -14.84 -5.17
CA LEU A 155 8.87 -14.44 -5.03
C LEU A 155 8.75 -13.02 -4.46
N TYR A 156 9.58 -12.72 -3.45
CA TYR A 156 9.71 -11.39 -2.87
C TYR A 156 10.18 -10.36 -3.91
N GLU A 157 11.30 -10.64 -4.59
CA GLU A 157 11.92 -9.75 -5.57
C GLU A 157 11.01 -9.48 -6.77
N GLN A 158 10.36 -10.51 -7.33
CA GLN A 158 9.43 -10.35 -8.46
C GLN A 158 8.22 -9.51 -8.06
N SER A 159 7.63 -9.77 -6.89
CA SER A 159 6.46 -9.02 -6.41
C SER A 159 6.80 -7.56 -6.12
N LEU A 160 7.97 -7.32 -5.51
CA LEU A 160 8.47 -5.98 -5.25
C LEU A 160 8.86 -5.25 -6.54
N ALA A 161 9.37 -5.95 -7.57
CA ALA A 161 9.63 -5.39 -8.89
C ALA A 161 8.34 -4.97 -9.63
N VAL A 162 7.22 -5.66 -9.42
CA VAL A 162 5.90 -5.22 -9.91
C VAL A 162 5.44 -3.97 -9.15
N LEU A 163 5.52 -3.96 -7.81
CA LEU A 163 5.18 -2.77 -7.01
C LEU A 163 6.01 -1.54 -7.44
N LYS A 164 7.32 -1.72 -7.70
CA LYS A 164 8.26 -0.66 -8.14
C LYS A 164 7.99 -0.06 -9.53
N GLN A 165 7.08 -0.64 -10.33
CA GLN A 165 6.60 -0.03 -11.58
C GLN A 165 5.54 1.04 -11.34
N TYR A 166 4.82 0.95 -10.22
CA TYR A 166 3.74 1.86 -9.83
C TYR A 166 4.23 2.80 -8.72
N PHE A 167 4.60 2.25 -7.57
CA PHE A 167 5.09 3.00 -6.41
C PHE A 167 6.62 3.04 -6.49
N THR A 168 7.20 4.20 -6.79
CA THR A 168 8.58 4.30 -7.27
C THR A 168 9.34 5.53 -6.78
N ASP A 169 10.66 5.47 -6.88
CA ASP A 169 11.66 6.55 -6.73
C ASP A 169 12.02 7.21 -8.08
N ASP A 170 11.49 6.67 -9.18
CA ASP A 170 11.70 7.17 -10.54
C ASP A 170 10.66 8.22 -10.96
N PHE A 171 11.07 9.50 -11.01
CA PHE A 171 10.23 10.64 -11.40
C PHE A 171 9.57 10.47 -12.79
N TRP A 172 10.27 9.86 -13.75
CA TRP A 172 9.79 9.74 -15.13
C TRP A 172 8.73 8.64 -15.26
N THR A 173 8.95 7.52 -14.57
CA THR A 173 7.99 6.43 -14.42
C THR A 173 6.72 6.95 -13.76
N TRP A 174 6.82 7.63 -12.61
CA TRP A 174 5.65 8.23 -11.95
C TRP A 174 4.97 9.32 -12.79
N ARG A 175 5.74 10.19 -13.49
CA ARG A 175 5.19 11.18 -14.44
C ARG A 175 4.32 10.52 -15.51
N SER A 176 4.74 9.36 -16.01
CA SER A 176 4.06 8.66 -17.11
C SER A 176 2.72 8.04 -16.70
N GLN A 177 2.51 7.79 -15.41
CA GLN A 177 1.32 7.13 -14.89
C GLN A 177 0.09 8.04 -14.93
N ARG A 178 -0.99 7.52 -15.52
CA ARG A 178 -2.34 8.11 -15.43
C ARG A 178 -3.16 7.62 -14.24
N ILE A 179 -2.74 6.49 -13.65
CA ILE A 179 -3.33 5.82 -12.49
C ILE A 179 -2.14 5.31 -11.67
N TRP A 180 -2.08 5.64 -10.38
CA TRP A 180 -0.93 5.32 -9.50
C TRP A 180 -1.00 3.94 -8.84
N VAL A 181 -2.01 3.16 -9.17
CA VAL A 181 -2.20 1.77 -8.70
C VAL A 181 -2.38 0.86 -9.92
N PRO A 182 -1.97 -0.43 -9.84
CA PRO A 182 -2.23 -1.40 -10.90
C PRO A 182 -3.72 -1.54 -11.26
N GLU A 183 -4.02 -1.98 -12.49
CA GLU A 183 -5.39 -2.13 -13.01
C GLU A 183 -6.30 -3.01 -12.14
N ARG A 184 -5.73 -3.97 -11.40
CA ARG A 184 -6.44 -4.88 -10.48
C ARG A 184 -6.24 -4.54 -9.01
N PHE A 185 -5.96 -3.27 -8.71
CA PHE A 185 -5.98 -2.71 -7.35
C PHE A 185 -7.16 -1.73 -7.20
N TYR A 186 -7.78 -1.72 -6.03
CA TYR A 186 -8.59 -0.61 -5.58
C TYR A 186 -7.67 0.50 -5.02
N THR A 187 -8.03 1.77 -5.18
CA THR A 187 -7.18 2.90 -4.73
C THR A 187 -6.83 2.81 -3.24
N VAL A 188 -7.75 2.30 -2.42
CA VAL A 188 -7.57 2.11 -0.96
C VAL A 188 -6.43 1.13 -0.62
N GLU A 189 -6.10 0.19 -1.50
CA GLU A 189 -5.02 -0.78 -1.30
C GLU A 189 -3.62 -0.15 -1.33
N ALA A 190 -3.50 1.13 -1.70
CA ALA A 190 -2.30 1.93 -1.46
C ALA A 190 -1.89 1.95 0.04
N ILE A 191 -2.87 1.86 0.97
CA ILE A 191 -2.64 1.68 2.41
C ILE A 191 -1.85 0.39 2.67
N GLY A 192 -2.25 -0.70 2.01
CA GLY A 192 -1.57 -1.97 2.08
C GLY A 192 -0.14 -1.88 1.54
N VAL A 193 0.11 -1.09 0.49
CA VAL A 193 1.46 -0.86 -0.04
C VAL A 193 2.33 -0.03 0.91
N VAL A 194 1.78 0.97 1.61
CA VAL A 194 2.48 1.67 2.72
C VAL A 194 2.87 0.67 3.81
N ASN A 195 1.93 -0.18 4.23
CA ASN A 195 2.19 -1.20 5.26
C ASN A 195 3.25 -2.23 4.80
N LEU A 196 3.24 -2.65 3.53
CA LEU A 196 4.29 -3.48 2.95
C LEU A 196 5.64 -2.75 2.91
N ALA A 197 5.70 -1.47 2.53
CA ALA A 197 6.93 -0.68 2.54
C ALA A 197 7.54 -0.59 3.96
N ARG A 198 6.71 -0.33 4.97
CA ARG A 198 7.10 -0.33 6.39
C ARG A 198 7.58 -1.70 6.87
N LEU A 199 6.86 -2.78 6.55
CA LEU A 199 7.22 -4.16 6.90
C LEU A 199 8.52 -4.64 6.23
N THR A 200 8.74 -4.26 4.97
CA THR A 200 9.91 -4.67 4.19
C THR A 200 11.14 -3.84 4.53
N GLY A 201 10.98 -2.56 4.85
CA GLY A 201 12.07 -1.58 4.88
C GLY A 201 12.34 -0.97 3.49
N GLU A 202 11.47 -1.23 2.51
CA GLU A 202 11.62 -0.72 1.14
C GLU A 202 11.18 0.74 1.04
N MET A 203 12.08 1.64 1.42
CA MET A 203 11.81 3.07 1.43
C MET A 203 11.63 3.68 0.03
N SER A 204 12.05 3.01 -1.05
CA SER A 204 11.95 3.55 -2.41
C SER A 204 10.50 3.67 -2.91
N ILE A 205 9.57 2.88 -2.34
CA ILE A 205 8.14 2.88 -2.75
C ILE A 205 7.25 3.68 -1.80
N LEU A 206 7.77 4.03 -0.61
CA LEU A 206 6.98 4.63 0.47
C LEU A 206 6.42 6.03 0.13
N PRO A 207 7.18 6.98 -0.46
CA PRO A 207 6.67 8.33 -0.70
C PRO A 207 5.47 8.35 -1.66
N THR A 208 5.57 7.56 -2.73
CA THR A 208 4.54 7.43 -3.75
C THR A 208 3.32 6.66 -3.25
N ALA A 209 3.50 5.63 -2.41
CA ALA A 209 2.39 4.96 -1.73
C ALA A 209 1.63 5.90 -0.77
N LEU A 210 2.35 6.72 0.02
CA LEU A 210 1.74 7.73 0.88
C LEU A 210 1.01 8.82 0.09
N VAL A 211 1.56 9.29 -1.05
CA VAL A 211 0.86 10.23 -1.96
C VAL A 211 -0.42 9.61 -2.54
N SER A 212 -0.39 8.32 -2.93
CA SER A 212 -1.60 7.59 -3.35
C SER A 212 -2.66 7.47 -2.25
N CYS A 213 -2.28 7.48 -0.97
CA CYS A 213 -3.25 7.51 0.13
C CYS A 213 -3.97 8.87 0.26
N LEU A 214 -3.38 9.98 -0.21
CA LEU A 214 -3.95 11.33 -0.03
C LEU A 214 -5.23 11.58 -0.85
N VAL A 215 -5.48 10.79 -1.90
CA VAL A 215 -6.71 10.89 -2.71
C VAL A 215 -7.88 10.09 -2.14
N LEU A 216 -7.69 9.35 -1.04
CA LEU A 216 -8.74 8.56 -0.38
C LEU A 216 -9.70 9.40 0.48
N GLY A 217 -9.35 10.66 0.80
CA GLY A 217 -10.20 11.55 1.58
C GLY A 217 -10.47 11.03 2.99
N SER A 218 -11.73 10.69 3.30
CA SER A 218 -12.14 10.04 4.55
C SER A 218 -11.62 8.62 4.68
N ASP A 219 -11.56 7.89 3.57
CA ASP A 219 -11.53 6.43 3.52
C ASP A 219 -10.15 5.90 3.96
N ILE A 220 -9.15 6.79 4.02
CA ILE A 220 -7.84 6.57 4.64
C ILE A 220 -7.90 6.21 6.14
N VAL A 221 -8.97 6.63 6.84
CA VAL A 221 -9.23 6.31 8.26
C VAL A 221 -9.90 4.96 8.40
N ASP A 222 -10.78 4.61 7.46
CA ASP A 222 -11.56 3.37 7.46
C ASP A 222 -10.82 2.19 6.82
N GLY A 223 -9.73 2.40 6.09
CA GLY A 223 -8.90 1.33 5.56
C GLY A 223 -9.64 0.39 4.61
N PHE A 224 -9.21 -0.87 4.55
CA PHE A 224 -9.92 -1.93 3.83
C PHE A 224 -9.80 -3.29 4.52
N GLU A 225 -10.71 -4.19 4.20
CA GLU A 225 -10.71 -5.57 4.70
C GLU A 225 -10.07 -6.49 3.65
N ARG A 226 -9.14 -7.35 4.08
CA ARG A 226 -8.51 -8.39 3.25
C ARG A 226 -9.40 -9.62 3.16
N GLU A 227 -9.08 -10.51 2.23
CA GLU A 227 -9.78 -11.79 2.01
C GLU A 227 -9.81 -12.70 3.27
N ASP A 228 -8.87 -12.52 4.21
CA ASP A 228 -8.82 -13.22 5.50
C ASP A 228 -9.57 -12.50 6.64
N GLY A 229 -10.34 -11.45 6.34
CA GLY A 229 -11.04 -10.62 7.33
C GLY A 229 -10.11 -9.68 8.11
N PHE A 230 -8.81 -9.63 7.80
CA PHE A 230 -7.89 -8.71 8.46
C PHE A 230 -8.08 -7.28 7.92
N LYS A 231 -8.26 -6.32 8.82
CA LYS A 231 -8.45 -4.91 8.45
C LYS A 231 -7.12 -4.16 8.32
N GLU A 232 -6.72 -3.88 7.09
CA GLU A 232 -5.56 -3.04 6.75
C GLU A 232 -5.92 -1.57 6.92
N ASN A 233 -5.31 -0.94 7.94
CA ASN A 233 -5.34 0.50 8.15
C ASN A 233 -3.90 1.03 8.08
N LEU A 234 -3.72 2.33 7.83
CA LEU A 234 -2.44 2.98 8.13
C LEU A 234 -2.16 2.94 9.64
N THR A 235 -0.88 2.97 10.02
CA THR A 235 -0.51 3.23 11.41
C THR A 235 -0.99 4.64 11.81
N LEU A 236 -1.20 4.90 13.10
CA LEU A 236 -1.56 6.24 13.57
C LEU A 236 -0.46 7.29 13.26
N GLU A 237 0.78 6.85 13.08
CA GLU A 237 1.89 7.69 12.64
C GLU A 237 1.79 8.01 11.15
N ASP A 238 1.58 7.01 10.29
CA ASP A 238 1.42 7.18 8.83
C ASP A 238 0.16 7.96 8.47
N LEU A 239 -0.96 7.72 9.16
CA LEU A 239 -2.17 8.53 9.05
C LEU A 239 -1.90 9.99 9.44
N GLY A 240 -1.13 10.21 10.51
CA GLY A 240 -0.68 11.53 10.93
C GLY A 240 0.28 12.20 9.94
N LEU A 241 1.12 11.43 9.25
CA LEU A 241 1.97 11.91 8.14
C LEU A 241 1.09 12.33 6.96
N CYS A 242 0.16 11.49 6.51
CA CYS A 242 -0.76 11.80 5.41
C CYS A 242 -1.59 13.07 5.65
N ILE A 243 -2.13 13.27 6.85
CA ILE A 243 -2.90 14.49 7.21
C ILE A 243 -2.02 15.75 7.12
N ARG A 244 -0.76 15.69 7.58
CA ARG A 244 0.19 16.82 7.45
C ARG A 244 0.58 17.05 5.98
N ALA A 245 0.87 15.96 5.27
CA ALA A 245 1.29 15.98 3.88
C ALA A 245 0.22 16.58 2.96
N GLN A 246 -1.06 16.25 3.17
CA GLN A 246 -2.17 16.82 2.40
C GLN A 246 -2.16 18.36 2.43
N ALA A 247 -1.89 18.96 3.60
CA ALA A 247 -1.81 20.40 3.76
C ALA A 247 -0.55 21.01 3.10
N GLU A 248 0.64 20.46 3.35
CA GLU A 248 1.89 21.01 2.80
C GLU A 248 2.06 20.73 1.30
N ILE A 249 1.59 19.59 0.79
CA ILE A 249 1.54 19.28 -0.64
C ILE A 249 0.52 20.18 -1.34
N GLY A 250 -0.68 20.39 -0.79
CA GLY A 250 -1.66 21.34 -1.34
C GLY A 250 -1.08 22.76 -1.46
N LYS A 251 -0.51 23.27 -0.37
CA LYS A 251 0.21 24.56 -0.30
C LYS A 251 1.37 24.65 -1.31
N ALA A 252 2.18 23.59 -1.45
CA ALA A 252 3.26 23.52 -2.43
C ALA A 252 2.74 23.50 -3.88
N SER A 253 1.62 22.82 -4.13
CA SER A 253 1.00 22.63 -5.45
C SER A 253 0.38 23.93 -5.94
N VAL A 254 -0.44 24.58 -5.12
CA VAL A 254 -0.98 25.94 -5.36
C VAL A 254 0.18 26.92 -5.62
N GLY A 255 1.21 26.93 -4.78
CA GLY A 255 2.40 27.74 -4.99
C GLY A 255 3.14 27.43 -6.29
N SER A 256 3.17 26.17 -6.73
CA SER A 256 3.76 25.76 -8.01
C SER A 256 2.95 26.32 -9.19
N VAL A 257 1.62 26.20 -9.18
CA VAL A 257 0.75 26.74 -10.23
C VAL A 257 0.91 28.27 -10.38
N PHE A 258 0.94 29.02 -9.28
CA PHE A 258 1.19 30.47 -9.32
C PHE A 258 2.59 30.84 -9.85
N ARG A 259 3.61 30.00 -9.65
CA ARG A 259 4.94 30.20 -10.25
C ARG A 259 4.94 29.88 -11.75
N ARG A 260 4.29 28.79 -12.16
CA ARG A 260 4.15 28.36 -13.57
C ARG A 260 3.47 29.43 -14.41
N PHE A 261 2.25 29.83 -14.05
CA PHE A 261 1.46 30.82 -14.79
C PHE A 261 1.75 32.28 -14.41
N LYS A 262 2.89 32.58 -13.76
CA LYS A 262 3.31 33.95 -13.47
C LYS A 262 3.25 34.81 -14.75
N PRO A 263 2.58 35.99 -14.74
CA PRO A 263 2.28 36.77 -15.95
C PRO A 263 3.48 37.62 -16.43
N THR A 264 4.64 36.98 -16.50
CA THR A 264 5.88 37.47 -17.11
C THR A 264 6.13 36.68 -18.39
N VAL A 265 6.31 37.37 -19.51
CA VAL A 265 6.53 36.77 -20.84
C VAL A 265 8.01 36.47 -21.09
N SER A 266 8.30 35.65 -22.09
CA SER A 266 9.67 35.36 -22.54
C SER A 266 10.31 36.57 -23.21
N ALA A 267 11.64 36.68 -23.16
CA ALA A 267 12.40 37.75 -23.82
C ALA A 267 12.23 37.75 -25.35
N GLY A 268 11.90 36.60 -25.96
CA GLY A 268 11.57 36.51 -27.39
C GLY A 268 10.14 36.95 -27.76
N CYS A 269 9.30 37.30 -26.77
CA CYS A 269 7.88 37.57 -26.99
C CYS A 269 7.62 38.88 -27.75
N LYS A 270 7.18 38.75 -29.01
CA LYS A 270 6.76 39.89 -29.85
C LYS A 270 5.31 40.36 -29.59
N THR A 271 4.57 39.67 -28.72
CA THR A 271 3.15 39.90 -28.43
C THR A 271 2.89 39.97 -26.92
N ALA A 272 3.75 40.71 -26.21
CA ALA A 272 3.84 40.72 -24.75
C ALA A 272 2.52 41.02 -24.02
N GLU A 273 1.69 41.94 -24.54
CA GLU A 273 0.38 42.26 -23.95
C GLU A 273 -0.59 41.08 -24.01
N SER A 274 -0.68 40.43 -25.17
CA SER A 274 -1.56 39.27 -25.41
C SER A 274 -1.09 38.06 -24.60
N CYS A 275 0.20 37.72 -24.64
CA CYS A 275 0.74 36.61 -23.85
C CYS A 275 0.62 36.88 -22.33
N GLY A 276 0.82 38.13 -21.90
CA GLY A 276 0.58 38.54 -20.51
C GLY A 276 -0.90 38.46 -20.10
N ALA A 277 -1.83 38.77 -21.02
CA ALA A 277 -3.26 38.60 -20.79
C ALA A 277 -3.67 37.12 -20.72
N ALA A 278 -3.09 36.25 -21.57
CA ALA A 278 -3.30 34.81 -21.53
C ALA A 278 -2.89 34.20 -20.17
N PHE A 279 -1.69 34.50 -19.67
CA PHE A 279 -1.28 34.07 -18.32
C PHE A 279 -2.23 34.56 -17.22
N ARG A 280 -2.71 35.82 -17.29
CA ARG A 280 -3.72 36.33 -16.36
C ARG A 280 -5.07 35.62 -16.49
N LYS A 281 -5.53 35.28 -17.70
CA LYS A 281 -6.77 34.53 -17.92
C LYS A 281 -6.73 33.19 -17.16
N VAL A 282 -5.63 32.45 -17.26
CA VAL A 282 -5.46 31.19 -16.53
C VAL A 282 -5.49 31.42 -15.02
N LEU A 283 -4.71 32.39 -14.51
CA LEU A 283 -4.69 32.71 -13.07
C LEU A 283 -6.07 33.11 -12.51
N TYR A 284 -6.88 33.85 -13.26
CA TYR A 284 -8.26 34.15 -12.85
C TYR A 284 -9.20 32.94 -12.99
N GLY A 285 -8.97 32.05 -13.96
CA GLY A 285 -9.74 30.82 -14.14
C GLY A 285 -9.48 29.74 -13.07
N LEU A 286 -8.43 29.88 -12.26
CA LEU A 286 -8.06 28.91 -11.22
C LEU A 286 -9.13 28.70 -10.14
N GLU A 287 -10.01 29.69 -9.89
CA GLU A 287 -11.17 29.54 -9.01
C GLU A 287 -12.06 28.36 -9.46
N GLN A 288 -12.28 28.22 -10.76
CA GLN A 288 -13.04 27.12 -11.37
C GLN A 288 -12.24 25.81 -11.50
N ARG A 289 -11.03 25.77 -10.93
CA ARG A 289 -10.11 24.61 -10.91
C ARG A 289 -9.63 24.29 -9.49
N MET A 290 -10.32 24.80 -8.46
CA MET A 290 -9.97 24.60 -7.05
C MET A 290 -9.83 23.12 -6.68
N GLU A 291 -10.68 22.26 -7.24
CA GLU A 291 -10.57 20.80 -7.08
C GLU A 291 -9.20 20.28 -7.54
N ILE A 292 -8.78 20.55 -8.78
CA ILE A 292 -7.47 20.12 -9.32
C ILE A 292 -6.30 20.74 -8.54
N LEU A 293 -6.49 21.89 -7.90
CA LEU A 293 -5.49 22.53 -7.03
C LEU A 293 -5.31 21.86 -5.67
N ILE A 294 -6.29 21.06 -5.22
CA ILE A 294 -6.30 20.41 -3.89
C ILE A 294 -6.43 18.87 -3.96
N SER A 295 -6.77 18.28 -5.11
CA SER A 295 -7.07 16.86 -5.31
C SER A 295 -5.83 15.95 -5.37
N GLY A 296 -4.81 16.23 -4.55
CA GLY A 296 -3.73 15.30 -4.25
C GLY A 296 -2.72 15.00 -5.37
N ASN A 297 -2.79 15.59 -6.57
CA ASN A 297 -1.79 15.39 -7.63
C ASN A 297 -0.75 16.54 -7.68
N PRO A 298 0.37 16.45 -6.93
CA PRO A 298 1.43 17.47 -6.95
C PRO A 298 2.12 17.67 -8.30
N LEU A 299 2.05 16.68 -9.20
CA LEU A 299 2.79 16.66 -10.47
C LEU A 299 1.91 16.88 -11.71
N ALA A 300 0.63 17.23 -11.52
CA ALA A 300 -0.29 17.54 -12.61
C ALA A 300 0.30 18.63 -13.53
N GLU A 301 0.37 18.33 -14.82
CA GLU A 301 0.92 19.19 -15.87
C GLU A 301 0.10 20.48 -16.04
N TYR A 302 0.72 21.51 -16.63
CA TYR A 302 0.07 22.83 -16.83
C TYR A 302 -1.25 22.71 -17.59
N THR A 303 -1.36 21.74 -18.50
CA THR A 303 -2.53 21.45 -19.33
C THR A 303 -3.79 21.12 -18.53
N ALA A 304 -3.65 20.47 -17.36
CA ALA A 304 -4.77 20.11 -16.49
C ALA A 304 -5.55 21.34 -16.00
N TYR A 305 -4.84 22.44 -15.73
CA TYR A 305 -5.42 23.69 -15.25
C TYR A 305 -6.11 24.50 -16.38
N LEU A 306 -5.84 24.18 -17.64
CA LEU A 306 -6.48 24.84 -18.81
C LEU A 306 -7.89 24.29 -19.10
N GLY A 307 -8.26 23.11 -18.58
CA GLY A 307 -9.57 22.49 -18.82
C GLY A 307 -9.85 22.18 -20.30
N GLY A 308 -8.80 21.92 -21.09
CA GLY A 308 -8.91 21.62 -22.53
C GLY A 308 -8.86 22.84 -23.46
N GLU A 309 -8.80 24.07 -22.95
CA GLU A 309 -8.53 25.24 -23.78
C GLU A 309 -7.05 25.33 -24.20
N ASN A 310 -6.79 25.87 -25.40
CA ASN A 310 -5.45 26.34 -25.76
C ASN A 310 -5.20 27.72 -25.10
N ILE A 311 -4.10 27.85 -24.37
CA ILE A 311 -3.70 29.08 -23.66
C ILE A 311 -3.44 30.28 -24.59
N GLY A 312 -3.16 30.07 -25.89
CA GLY A 312 -3.01 31.16 -26.87
C GLY A 312 -1.69 31.92 -26.80
N LEU A 313 -0.64 31.32 -26.23
CA LEU A 313 0.71 31.90 -26.17
C LEU A 313 1.43 31.82 -27.53
N CYS A 314 2.36 32.75 -27.78
CA CYS A 314 3.35 32.57 -28.86
C CYS A 314 4.40 31.52 -28.47
N ALA A 315 5.05 30.88 -29.44
CA ALA A 315 6.03 29.80 -29.24
C ALA A 315 7.02 30.05 -28.07
N TYR A 316 7.76 31.16 -28.09
CA TYR A 316 8.71 31.52 -27.01
C TYR A 316 8.11 31.60 -25.60
N CYS A 317 6.79 31.83 -25.47
CA CYS A 317 6.11 31.85 -24.17
C CYS A 317 5.51 30.49 -23.79
N LEU A 318 5.24 29.63 -24.78
CA LEU A 318 4.82 28.25 -24.57
C LEU A 318 6.00 27.39 -24.10
N GLU A 319 7.13 27.47 -24.81
CA GLU A 319 8.44 26.90 -24.46
C GLU A 319 8.84 27.28 -23.02
N MET A 320 8.80 28.58 -22.70
CA MET A 320 9.06 29.10 -21.35
C MET A 320 7.99 28.68 -20.31
N LEU A 321 6.78 28.29 -20.69
CA LEU A 321 5.80 27.70 -19.77
C LEU A 321 6.10 26.22 -19.53
N GLU A 322 6.51 25.49 -20.56
CA GLU A 322 6.93 24.09 -20.49
C GLU A 322 8.20 23.94 -19.61
N ASP A 323 9.21 24.79 -19.79
CA ASP A 323 10.37 24.93 -18.88
C ASP A 323 9.96 25.10 -17.41
N ARG A 324 8.96 25.97 -17.15
CA ARG A 324 8.45 26.22 -15.80
C ARG A 324 7.63 25.07 -15.26
N ASP A 325 6.94 24.33 -16.12
CA ASP A 325 6.11 23.20 -15.73
C ASP A 325 6.98 22.04 -15.29
N ASP A 326 7.94 21.66 -16.14
CA ASP A 326 8.89 20.60 -15.84
C ASP A 326 9.80 20.95 -14.68
N LYS A 327 10.34 22.17 -14.61
CA LYS A 327 11.05 22.60 -13.40
C LYS A 327 10.13 22.57 -12.17
N GLY A 328 8.91 23.09 -12.27
CA GLY A 328 7.96 23.17 -11.15
C GLY A 328 7.49 21.81 -10.63
N ARG A 329 7.57 20.77 -11.46
CA ARG A 329 7.26 19.36 -11.16
C ARG A 329 8.49 18.61 -10.64
N THR A 330 9.68 18.83 -11.20
CA THR A 330 10.95 18.27 -10.69
C THR A 330 11.35 18.85 -9.33
N ASP A 331 11.23 20.18 -9.14
CA ASP A 331 11.44 20.88 -7.86
C ASP A 331 10.41 20.43 -6.78
N MET A 332 9.26 19.89 -7.22
CA MET A 332 8.23 19.32 -6.34
C MET A 332 8.58 17.88 -5.94
N TRP A 333 8.93 17.02 -6.92
CA TRP A 333 9.28 15.61 -6.68
C TRP A 333 10.45 15.43 -5.71
N LYS A 334 11.53 16.21 -5.86
CA LYS A 334 12.68 16.16 -4.95
C LYS A 334 12.29 16.39 -3.49
N ARG A 335 11.27 17.22 -3.27
CA ARG A 335 10.75 17.61 -1.95
C ARG A 335 9.64 16.68 -1.44
N PHE A 336 9.34 15.55 -2.10
CA PHE A 336 8.35 14.60 -1.61
C PHE A 336 8.65 14.10 -0.17
N PRO A 337 9.86 13.63 0.17
CA PRO A 337 10.18 13.18 1.53
C PRO A 337 9.99 14.31 2.57
N ASP A 338 10.49 15.52 2.29
CA ASP A 338 10.29 16.72 3.13
C ASP A 338 8.80 17.02 3.39
N LEU A 339 7.99 17.00 2.32
CA LEU A 339 6.56 17.36 2.36
C LEU A 339 5.72 16.28 3.05
N LEU A 340 6.17 15.03 3.01
CA LEU A 340 5.60 13.89 3.74
C LEU A 340 6.09 13.83 5.19
N GLY A 341 7.26 14.40 5.50
CA GLY A 341 7.91 14.33 6.81
C GLY A 341 8.63 12.99 7.06
N ILE A 342 9.26 12.42 6.04
CA ILE A 342 9.97 11.13 6.09
C ILE A 342 11.37 11.23 5.48
N GLU A 343 12.29 10.37 5.91
CA GLU A 343 13.62 10.23 5.30
C GLU A 343 13.63 9.07 4.30
N VAL A 344 14.17 9.29 3.10
CA VAL A 344 14.38 8.25 2.08
C VAL A 344 15.79 8.40 1.50
N PRO A 345 16.72 7.48 1.80
CA PRO A 345 18.09 7.52 1.27
C PRO A 345 18.11 7.47 -0.26
N GLY A 346 18.90 8.34 -0.89
CA GLY A 346 19.10 8.36 -2.34
C GLY A 346 18.01 9.04 -3.17
N TRP A 347 16.99 9.66 -2.56
CA TRP A 347 15.83 10.21 -3.28
C TRP A 347 16.18 11.38 -4.21
N GLU A 348 17.05 12.31 -3.80
CA GLU A 348 17.44 13.43 -4.66
C GLU A 348 18.32 12.97 -5.83
N GLU A 349 19.20 12.00 -5.60
CA GLU A 349 20.03 11.36 -6.61
C GLU A 349 19.16 10.62 -7.62
N ALA A 350 18.24 9.77 -7.16
CA ALA A 350 17.25 9.06 -7.97
C ALA A 350 16.33 10.01 -8.75
N ALA A 351 16.17 11.26 -8.31
CA ALA A 351 15.43 12.30 -9.01
C ALA A 351 16.22 13.07 -10.09
N THR A 352 17.54 12.85 -10.26
CA THR A 352 18.39 13.66 -11.16
C THR A 352 18.88 13.00 -12.43
N VAL A 353 18.90 11.66 -12.50
CA VAL A 353 19.38 10.92 -13.68
C VAL A 353 18.42 11.11 -14.87
N GLN A 354 18.92 11.36 -16.08
CA GLN A 354 18.06 11.53 -17.27
C GLN A 354 17.59 10.19 -17.87
N PRO A 355 16.50 10.16 -18.65
CA PRO A 355 16.00 8.90 -19.24
C PRO A 355 17.04 8.16 -20.09
N GLU A 356 17.83 8.87 -20.90
CA GLU A 356 18.92 8.30 -21.70
C GLU A 356 20.01 7.62 -20.85
N ASP A 357 20.32 8.17 -19.67
CA ASP A 357 21.26 7.57 -18.73
C ASP A 357 20.65 6.37 -18.00
N ARG A 358 19.32 6.31 -17.81
CA ARG A 358 18.63 5.21 -17.11
C ARG A 358 18.44 3.96 -17.96
N GLU A 359 18.21 4.09 -19.28
CA GLU A 359 18.05 2.93 -20.17
C GLU A 359 19.33 2.07 -20.21
N THR A 360 20.50 2.69 -20.03
CA THR A 360 21.79 1.98 -19.93
C THR A 360 22.06 1.38 -18.54
N LEU A 361 21.50 1.93 -17.47
CA LEU A 361 21.67 1.44 -16.09
C LEU A 361 20.70 0.31 -15.72
N HIS A 362 19.43 0.42 -16.11
CA HIS A 362 18.37 -0.52 -15.70
C HIS A 362 17.43 -0.92 -16.87
N PRO A 363 17.95 -1.55 -17.94
CA PRO A 363 17.19 -1.83 -19.17
C PRO A 363 15.93 -2.67 -18.96
N GLU A 364 15.92 -3.62 -18.01
CA GLU A 364 14.76 -4.49 -17.76
C GLU A 364 13.57 -3.74 -17.13
N ARG A 365 13.80 -2.66 -16.35
CA ARG A 365 12.70 -1.80 -15.88
C ARG A 365 12.03 -1.06 -17.05
N TYR A 366 12.83 -0.55 -17.99
CA TYR A 366 12.33 0.22 -19.13
C TYR A 366 11.66 -0.65 -20.22
N ARG A 367 12.12 -1.88 -20.42
CA ARG A 367 11.52 -2.83 -21.39
C ARG A 367 10.06 -3.16 -21.09
N CYS A 368 9.68 -3.30 -19.82
CA CYS A 368 8.27 -3.49 -19.47
C CYS A 368 7.39 -2.27 -19.85
N LEU A 369 7.87 -1.05 -19.58
CA LEU A 369 7.11 0.18 -19.83
C LEU A 369 6.82 0.41 -21.32
N LEU A 370 7.75 0.04 -22.21
CA LEU A 370 7.57 0.16 -23.67
C LEU A 370 6.76 -0.99 -24.29
N GLY A 371 6.52 -2.08 -23.57
CA GLY A 371 5.74 -3.23 -24.05
C GLY A 371 4.22 -3.00 -24.05
N TYR A 372 3.71 -2.20 -23.10
CA TYR A 372 2.27 -1.98 -22.91
C TYR A 372 1.73 -0.82 -23.75
N SER A 373 1.67 -1.03 -25.07
CA SER A 373 0.89 -0.16 -25.98
C SER A 373 -0.61 -0.38 -25.78
N LEU A 374 -1.14 0.15 -24.68
CA LEU A 374 -2.57 0.08 -24.35
C LEU A 374 -3.36 0.97 -25.31
N THR A 375 -4.10 0.33 -26.21
CA THR A 375 -5.06 1.00 -27.10
C THR A 375 -6.13 1.72 -26.28
N THR A 376 -6.44 2.96 -26.65
CA THR A 376 -7.33 3.83 -25.88
C THR A 376 -8.73 3.23 -25.71
N PRO A 377 -9.21 2.99 -24.48
CA PRO A 377 -10.59 2.54 -24.25
C PRO A 377 -11.62 3.57 -24.74
N SER A 378 -12.75 3.09 -25.25
CA SER A 378 -13.88 3.94 -25.66
C SER A 378 -14.39 4.80 -24.50
N ALA A 379 -14.99 5.94 -24.82
CA ALA A 379 -15.65 6.82 -23.86
C ALA A 379 -16.78 6.12 -23.06
N GLU A 380 -17.30 4.99 -23.55
CA GLU A 380 -18.29 4.17 -22.86
C GLU A 380 -17.74 3.53 -21.57
N ALA A 381 -16.46 3.12 -21.55
CA ALA A 381 -15.82 2.57 -20.35
C ALA A 381 -15.80 3.55 -19.17
N ARG A 382 -15.80 4.86 -19.45
CA ARG A 382 -15.85 5.93 -18.43
C ARG A 382 -17.20 6.01 -17.70
N LYS A 383 -18.26 5.41 -18.23
CA LYS A 383 -19.57 5.38 -17.55
C LYS A 383 -19.69 4.23 -16.57
N GLN A 384 -19.14 3.05 -16.88
CA GLN A 384 -19.34 1.86 -16.05
C GLN A 384 -18.74 2.03 -14.64
N VAL A 385 -17.48 2.46 -14.55
CA VAL A 385 -16.77 2.74 -13.28
C VAL A 385 -17.51 3.78 -12.41
N SER A 386 -18.23 4.72 -13.04
CA SER A 386 -19.03 5.73 -12.32
C SER A 386 -20.42 5.25 -11.88
N ILE A 387 -20.90 4.11 -12.40
CA ILE A 387 -22.19 3.50 -12.05
C ILE A 387 -22.00 2.46 -10.94
N ASP A 388 -20.94 1.65 -11.04
CA ASP A 388 -20.67 0.58 -10.07
C ASP A 388 -20.39 1.17 -8.67
N ASN A 389 -19.60 2.26 -8.58
CA ASN A 389 -19.38 3.04 -7.35
C ASN A 389 -20.65 3.70 -6.76
N ALA A 390 -21.76 3.77 -7.51
CA ALA A 390 -23.04 4.30 -7.05
C ALA A 390 -24.03 3.21 -6.63
N SER A 391 -23.74 1.93 -6.90
CA SER A 391 -24.67 0.80 -6.69
C SER A 391 -24.34 -0.07 -5.47
N MET A 392 -23.36 0.33 -4.64
CA MET A 392 -22.99 -0.34 -3.39
C MET A 392 -23.02 0.63 -2.20
N ARG A 393 -24.09 1.44 -2.12
CA ARG A 393 -24.45 2.32 -0.99
C ARG A 393 -25.87 2.04 -0.53
#